data_AF-A0A4U5NUM6-F1
#
_entry.id   AF-A0A4U5NUM6-F1
#
_cell.length_a   1.000
_cell.length_b   1.000
_cell.length_c   1.000
_cell.angle_alpha   90.00
_cell.angle_beta   90.00
_cell.angle_gamma   90.00
#
_symmetry.space_group_name_H-M   'P 1'
#
loop_
_entity.id
_entity.type
_entity.pdbx_description
1 polymer ?
#
loop_
_entity_poly.entity_id
_entity_poly.type
_entity_poly.pdbx_seq_one_letter_code
_entity_poly.pdbx_strand_id
1 'polypeptide(L)'
;MRQRNRLVGRTMRVGYGRFWTRVDFVVFSWCTLGDSCESMVFNSCPMNKRVGLKYNCPRKLPSGVNYDEQFAKEKAFPLIAASNEDNRERMQKILNCHFRKAEVGSLFHVPCDLLNTTSCFAYTVVLHSEKAIAVVFRGSKGPDQILQQAINLFLTKAMQPFHPTGGRVYDYYHQSFYRLWDSKIALDLTKYGNLLPEYDVWVGL
;
A
#
# COMPACT_ATOMS: atom_id res chain seq x y z
N MET A 1 -27.89 21.64 17.62
CA MET A 1 -28.26 20.21 17.72
C MET A 1 -28.78 19.73 16.38
N ARG A 2 -28.04 18.89 15.65
CA ARG A 2 -28.54 17.98 14.61
C ARG A 2 -27.49 16.90 14.36
N GLN A 3 -27.98 15.69 14.13
CA GLN A 3 -27.37 14.41 14.49
C GLN A 3 -26.07 14.06 13.73
N ARG A 4 -25.07 13.54 14.47
CA ARG A 4 -23.95 12.77 13.94
C ARG A 4 -24.45 11.35 13.62
N ASN A 5 -24.44 10.97 12.34
CA ASN A 5 -24.60 9.57 11.96
C ASN A 5 -23.33 8.79 12.35
N ARG A 6 -23.41 8.11 13.49
CA ARG A 6 -22.54 7.02 13.89
C ARG A 6 -22.72 5.85 12.93
N LEU A 7 -21.69 5.49 12.18
CA LEU A 7 -21.57 4.13 11.64
C LEU A 7 -20.92 3.27 12.72
N VAL A 8 -21.79 2.71 13.58
CA VAL A 8 -21.44 1.59 14.46
C VAL A 8 -21.49 0.31 13.64
N GLY A 9 -20.38 -0.43 13.66
CA GLY A 9 -20.35 -1.87 13.45
C GLY A 9 -19.90 -2.33 12.06
N ARG A 10 -18.71 -2.93 12.01
CA ARG A 10 -18.62 -4.39 11.91
C ARG A 10 -17.24 -4.90 12.32
N THR A 11 -17.28 -5.73 13.35
CA THR A 11 -16.28 -6.67 13.84
C THR A 11 -15.56 -7.37 12.68
N MET A 12 -14.23 -7.29 12.62
CA MET A 12 -13.43 -8.15 11.76
C MET A 12 -13.36 -9.54 12.44
N ARG A 13 -14.40 -10.36 12.20
CA ARG A 13 -14.36 -11.78 12.56
C ARG A 13 -13.52 -12.51 11.50
N VAL A 14 -12.39 -13.05 11.94
CA VAL A 14 -11.69 -14.11 11.22
C VAL A 14 -12.62 -15.32 11.17
N GLY A 15 -13.19 -15.59 9.99
CA GLY A 15 -14.09 -16.71 9.76
C GLY A 15 -13.79 -17.32 8.40
N TYR A 16 -13.25 -18.53 8.40
CA TYR A 16 -13.24 -19.43 7.23
C TYR A 16 -14.68 -19.57 6.73
N GLY A 17 -14.98 -19.09 5.51
CA GLY A 17 -16.33 -19.14 4.96
C GLY A 17 -16.42 -18.62 3.53
N ARG A 18 -16.33 -19.56 2.57
CA ARG A 18 -16.81 -19.50 1.17
C ARG A 18 -16.79 -18.12 0.51
N PHE A 19 -15.67 -17.84 -0.17
CA PHE A 19 -15.59 -16.84 -1.23
C PHE A 19 -16.56 -17.24 -2.35
N TRP A 20 -17.69 -16.55 -2.47
CA TRP A 20 -18.42 -16.51 -3.73
C TRP A 20 -17.57 -15.67 -4.68
N THR A 21 -16.74 -16.31 -5.50
CA THR A 21 -16.16 -15.67 -6.67
C THR A 21 -17.33 -15.32 -7.57
N ARG A 22 -17.72 -14.04 -7.61
CA ARG A 22 -18.51 -13.54 -8.72
C ARG A 22 -17.60 -13.63 -9.94
N VAL A 23 -17.74 -14.70 -10.71
CA VAL A 23 -17.07 -14.84 -11.99
C VAL A 23 -17.80 -13.90 -12.95
N ASP A 24 -17.47 -12.61 -12.87
CA ASP A 24 -17.88 -11.66 -13.88
C ASP A 24 -17.09 -12.02 -15.15
N PHE A 25 -17.70 -12.84 -16.02
CA PHE A 25 -17.16 -13.24 -17.34
C PHE A 25 -17.00 -12.06 -18.31
N VAL A 26 -17.38 -10.84 -17.89
CA VAL A 26 -17.35 -9.65 -18.73
C VAL A 26 -16.00 -8.96 -18.55
N VAL A 27 -15.13 -9.11 -19.55
CA VAL A 27 -13.87 -8.36 -19.64
C VAL A 27 -14.20 -6.94 -20.10
N PHE A 28 -13.77 -5.94 -19.32
CA PHE A 28 -13.89 -4.53 -19.69
C PHE A 28 -12.55 -3.99 -20.21
N SER A 29 -12.61 -3.03 -21.12
CA SER A 29 -11.45 -2.28 -21.62
C SER A 29 -11.69 -0.79 -21.47
N TRP A 30 -10.65 -0.08 -21.03
CA TRP A 30 -10.66 1.38 -20.95
C TRP A 30 -10.61 2.00 -22.34
N CYS A 31 -11.52 2.94 -22.61
CA CYS A 31 -11.52 3.76 -23.82
C CYS A 31 -10.98 5.16 -23.52
N THR A 32 -9.85 5.51 -24.14
CA THR A 32 -9.23 6.83 -23.99
C THR A 32 -9.98 7.97 -24.68
N LEU A 33 -10.95 7.66 -25.55
CA LEU A 33 -11.73 8.68 -26.26
C LEU A 33 -12.93 9.18 -25.44
N GLY A 34 -13.53 8.30 -24.64
CA GLY A 34 -14.75 8.58 -23.88
C GLY A 34 -14.57 8.51 -22.37
N ASP A 35 -13.33 8.37 -21.89
CA ASP A 35 -12.97 8.19 -20.48
C ASP A 35 -13.88 7.19 -19.74
N SER A 36 -14.12 6.06 -20.41
CA SER A 36 -15.12 5.10 -19.97
C SER A 36 -14.64 3.65 -20.10
N CYS A 37 -15.28 2.78 -19.33
CA CYS A 37 -15.08 1.34 -19.39
C CYS A 37 -16.16 0.68 -20.20
N GLU A 38 -15.77 0.14 -21.34
CA GLU A 38 -16.68 -0.57 -22.24
C GLU A 38 -16.46 -2.08 -22.12
N SER A 39 -17.55 -2.84 -22.11
CA SER A 39 -17.50 -4.31 -22.16
C SER A 39 -16.89 -4.73 -23.50
N MET A 40 -15.99 -5.71 -23.50
CA MET A 40 -15.42 -6.25 -24.75
C MET A 40 -16.49 -6.74 -25.74
N VAL A 41 -17.66 -7.17 -25.26
CA VAL A 41 -18.75 -7.70 -26.10
C VAL A 41 -19.50 -6.58 -26.81
N PHE A 42 -19.64 -5.41 -26.16
CA PHE A 42 -20.34 -4.24 -26.68
C PHE A 42 -19.41 -3.03 -26.63
N ASN A 43 -18.32 -3.10 -27.39
CA ASN A 43 -17.27 -2.07 -27.40
C ASN A 43 -17.33 -1.24 -28.68
N SER A 44 -17.77 0.01 -28.54
CA SER A 44 -17.84 1.03 -29.58
C SER A 44 -16.54 1.86 -29.71
N CYS A 45 -15.63 1.75 -28.75
CA CYS A 45 -14.33 2.42 -28.80
C CYS A 45 -13.47 1.90 -29.98
N PRO A 46 -12.82 2.76 -30.78
CA PRO A 46 -11.87 2.32 -31.81
C PRO A 46 -10.70 1.52 -31.22
N MET A 47 -10.22 0.48 -31.91
CA MET A 47 -9.16 -0.42 -31.41
C MET A 47 -7.88 0.32 -30.99
N ASN A 48 -7.47 1.36 -31.71
CA ASN A 48 -6.30 2.18 -31.40
C ASN A 48 -6.50 3.13 -30.18
N LYS A 49 -7.71 3.22 -29.65
CA LYS A 49 -8.08 4.01 -28.46
C LYS A 49 -8.41 3.13 -27.26
N ARG A 50 -8.45 1.80 -27.44
CA ARG A 50 -8.63 0.82 -26.37
C ARG A 50 -7.31 0.56 -25.68
N VAL A 51 -7.33 0.51 -24.35
CA VAL A 51 -6.18 0.01 -23.59
C VAL A 51 -6.38 -1.47 -23.31
N GLY A 52 -5.56 -2.32 -23.95
CA GLY A 52 -5.69 -3.78 -23.94
C GLY A 52 -5.29 -4.48 -22.62
N LEU A 53 -5.05 -3.74 -21.55
CA LEU A 53 -4.74 -4.30 -20.23
C LEU A 53 -6.05 -4.48 -19.43
N LYS A 54 -6.33 -5.73 -19.04
CA LYS A 54 -7.54 -6.18 -18.31
C LYS A 54 -7.88 -5.38 -17.04
N TYR A 55 -6.94 -4.60 -16.51
CA TYR A 55 -7.06 -3.90 -15.21
C TYR A 55 -7.18 -2.38 -15.31
N ASN A 56 -7.27 -1.80 -16.52
CA ASN A 56 -7.23 -0.34 -16.68
C ASN A 56 -8.56 0.37 -16.49
N CYS A 57 -9.60 -0.35 -16.05
CA CYS A 57 -10.86 0.26 -15.74
C CYS A 57 -10.85 0.88 -14.35
N PRO A 58 -11.00 2.21 -14.21
CA PRO A 58 -11.09 2.86 -12.91
C PRO A 58 -12.23 2.23 -12.12
N ARG A 59 -11.93 1.73 -10.93
CA ARG A 59 -12.98 1.33 -9.99
C ARG A 59 -13.65 2.61 -9.52
N LYS A 60 -14.98 2.63 -9.50
CA LYS A 60 -15.70 3.74 -8.85
C LYS A 60 -15.23 3.83 -7.41
N LEU A 61 -14.68 4.98 -7.03
CA LEU A 61 -14.35 5.27 -5.64
C LEU A 61 -15.63 5.16 -4.81
N PRO A 62 -15.59 4.60 -3.60
CA PRO A 62 -16.70 4.66 -2.69
C PRO A 62 -17.16 6.12 -2.50
N SER A 63 -18.47 6.35 -2.55
CA SER A 63 -19.04 7.69 -2.38
C SER A 63 -18.61 8.29 -1.05
N GLY A 64 -18.07 9.52 -1.06
CA GLY A 64 -17.63 10.23 0.13
C GLY A 64 -16.16 10.06 0.51
N VAL A 65 -15.37 9.34 -0.31
CA VAL A 65 -13.91 9.27 -0.16
C VAL A 65 -13.27 10.33 -1.04
N ASN A 66 -12.80 11.41 -0.43
CA ASN A 66 -12.04 12.47 -1.09
C ASN A 66 -10.58 12.43 -0.65
N TYR A 67 -9.68 12.82 -1.55
CA TYR A 67 -8.29 13.05 -1.19
C TYR A 67 -8.20 14.18 -0.16
N ASP A 68 -7.44 13.96 0.91
CA ASP A 68 -7.17 14.95 1.95
C ASP A 68 -5.71 15.42 1.82
N GLU A 69 -5.56 16.63 1.28
CA GLU A 69 -4.25 17.26 1.08
C GLU A 69 -3.55 17.58 2.41
N GLN A 70 -4.32 17.93 3.44
CA GLN A 70 -3.76 18.25 4.75
C GLN A 70 -3.21 16.99 5.41
N PHE A 71 -3.96 15.88 5.35
CA PHE A 71 -3.47 14.58 5.79
C PHE A 71 -2.17 14.18 5.07
N ALA A 72 -2.12 14.36 3.74
CA ALA A 72 -0.95 14.01 2.96
C ALA A 72 0.30 14.82 3.39
N LYS A 73 0.16 16.14 3.55
CA LYS A 73 1.27 17.03 3.91
C LYS A 73 1.70 16.91 5.37
N GLU A 74 0.76 16.80 6.30
CA GLU A 74 1.03 16.87 7.73
C GLU A 74 1.25 15.51 8.38
N LYS A 75 0.73 14.42 7.77
CA LYS A 75 0.81 13.07 8.33
C LYS A 75 1.60 12.13 7.43
N ALA A 76 1.17 11.94 6.18
CA ALA A 76 1.80 10.95 5.31
C ALA A 76 3.25 11.32 4.97
N PHE A 77 3.50 12.57 4.55
CA PHE A 77 4.81 13.00 4.11
C PHE A 77 5.90 12.95 5.20
N PRO A 78 5.66 13.43 6.44
CA PRO A 78 6.64 13.30 7.52
C PRO A 78 6.96 11.84 7.88
N LEU A 79 5.97 10.94 7.82
CA LEU A 79 6.19 9.50 8.02
C LEU A 79 7.10 8.93 6.94
N ILE A 80 6.80 9.19 5.67
CA ILE A 80 7.62 8.74 4.54
C ILE A 80 9.04 9.29 4.64
N ALA A 81 9.19 10.58 4.97
CA ALA A 81 10.50 11.22 5.12
C ALA A 81 11.35 10.57 6.23
N ALA A 82 10.72 10.22 7.37
CA ALA A 82 11.39 9.56 8.49
C ALA A 82 11.94 8.16 8.14
N SER A 83 11.43 7.49 7.09
CA SER A 83 11.95 6.20 6.64
C SER A 83 13.43 6.26 6.21
N ASN A 84 13.96 7.44 5.92
CA ASN A 84 15.37 7.63 5.59
C ASN A 84 16.32 7.53 6.80
N GLU A 85 15.80 7.49 8.02
CA GLU A 85 16.59 7.24 9.22
C GLU A 85 16.39 5.79 9.66
N ASP A 86 17.46 5.06 9.93
CA ASP A 86 17.43 3.67 10.41
C ASP A 86 17.95 3.52 11.85
N ASN A 87 18.43 4.60 12.46
CA ASN A 87 18.65 4.67 13.89
C ASN A 87 17.35 4.99 14.64
N ARG A 88 16.94 4.09 15.55
CA ARG A 88 15.70 4.21 16.34
C ARG A 88 15.60 5.53 17.11
N GLU A 89 16.67 5.95 17.80
CA GLU A 89 16.62 7.14 18.66
C GLU A 89 16.47 8.42 17.83
N ARG A 90 17.19 8.50 16.70
CA ARG A 90 17.07 9.60 15.76
C ARG A 90 15.71 9.62 15.07
N MET A 91 15.20 8.47 14.64
CA MET A 91 13.85 8.36 14.08
C MET A 91 12.80 8.81 15.10
N GLN A 92 12.90 8.35 16.34
CA GLN A 92 11.99 8.77 17.42
C GLN A 92 12.04 10.29 17.63
N LYS A 93 13.23 10.90 17.58
CA LYS A 93 13.39 12.35 17.65
C LYS A 93 12.73 13.07 16.47
N ILE A 94 12.92 12.60 15.24
CA ILE A 94 12.31 13.16 14.02
C ILE A 94 10.78 13.09 14.11
N LEU A 95 10.24 11.93 14.47
CA LEU A 95 8.79 11.73 14.57
C LEU A 95 8.18 12.57 15.69
N ASN A 96 8.86 12.74 16.82
CA ASN A 96 8.38 13.60 17.91
C ASN A 96 8.27 15.08 17.53
N CYS A 97 9.00 15.55 16.50
CA CYS A 97 8.85 16.92 15.99
C CYS A 97 7.52 17.13 15.24
N HIS A 98 6.92 16.07 14.70
CA HIS A 98 5.70 16.15 13.89
C HIS A 98 4.47 15.52 14.55
N PHE A 99 4.69 14.53 15.43
CA PHE A 99 3.63 13.75 16.05
C PHE A 99 3.74 13.75 17.56
N ARG A 100 2.66 14.17 18.22
CA ARG A 100 2.59 14.13 19.68
C ARG A 100 2.34 12.69 20.15
N LYS A 101 3.18 12.18 21.05
CA LYS A 101 3.11 10.79 21.56
C LYS A 101 3.26 9.75 20.44
N ALA A 102 4.24 9.93 19.56
CA ALA A 102 4.68 8.88 18.66
C ALA A 102 5.56 7.88 19.41
N GLU A 103 5.36 6.59 19.17
CA GLU A 103 6.19 5.52 19.70
C GLU A 103 6.68 4.66 18.53
N VAL A 104 7.99 4.72 18.26
CA VAL A 104 8.60 3.89 17.22
C VAL A 104 8.51 2.42 17.64
N GLY A 105 7.80 1.63 16.83
CA GLY A 105 7.71 0.17 16.94
C GLY A 105 8.96 -0.50 16.39
N SER A 106 8.84 -1.62 15.69
CA SER A 106 9.99 -2.33 15.12
C SER A 106 10.57 -1.63 13.89
N LEU A 107 11.89 -1.79 13.72
CA LEU A 107 12.63 -1.46 12.50
C LEU A 107 12.99 -2.76 11.79
N PHE A 108 12.72 -2.84 10.49
CA PHE A 108 12.89 -4.04 9.69
C PHE A 108 13.95 -3.81 8.64
N HIS A 109 15.00 -4.63 8.66
CA HIS A 109 16.06 -4.63 7.65
C HIS A 109 16.11 -6.01 6.99
N VAL A 110 15.90 -6.05 5.68
CA VAL A 110 16.05 -7.26 4.88
C VAL A 110 16.82 -6.96 3.60
N PRO A 111 17.48 -7.94 2.99
CA PRO A 111 17.96 -7.80 1.62
C PRO A 111 16.78 -7.61 0.64
N CYS A 112 16.86 -6.66 -0.29
CA CYS A 112 15.84 -6.52 -1.34
C CYS A 112 16.01 -7.53 -2.47
N ASP A 113 17.23 -8.04 -2.67
CA ASP A 113 17.60 -8.90 -3.77
C ASP A 113 18.27 -10.20 -3.30
N LEU A 114 18.37 -11.19 -4.19
CA LEU A 114 18.94 -12.51 -3.90
C LEU A 114 20.46 -12.49 -3.70
N LEU A 115 21.14 -11.45 -4.21
CA LEU A 115 22.58 -11.28 -4.13
C LEU A 115 23.00 -10.48 -2.87
N ASN A 116 22.02 -10.07 -2.05
CA ASN A 116 22.17 -9.20 -0.89
C ASN A 116 22.90 -7.88 -1.18
N THR A 117 22.79 -7.37 -2.41
CA THR A 117 23.48 -6.14 -2.83
C THR A 117 22.77 -4.87 -2.37
N THR A 118 21.46 -4.96 -2.12
CA THR A 118 20.62 -3.83 -1.70
C THR A 118 19.82 -4.17 -0.45
N SER A 119 19.61 -3.17 0.42
CA SER A 119 18.86 -3.31 1.67
C SER A 119 17.52 -2.60 1.61
N CYS A 120 16.48 -3.35 1.95
CA CYS A 120 15.10 -2.95 2.10
C CYS A 120 14.83 -2.64 3.56
N PHE A 121 14.08 -1.57 3.78
CA PHE A 121 13.76 -1.10 5.12
C PHE A 121 12.28 -0.81 5.26
N ALA A 122 11.74 -1.11 6.43
CA ALA A 122 10.45 -0.63 6.86
C ALA A 122 10.49 -0.35 8.36
N TYR A 123 9.54 0.44 8.85
CA TYR A 123 9.34 0.59 10.28
C TYR A 123 7.85 0.67 10.62
N THR A 124 7.55 0.40 11.88
CA THR A 124 6.22 0.66 12.46
C THR A 124 6.30 1.78 13.47
N VAL A 125 5.23 2.56 13.60
CA VAL A 125 5.09 3.58 14.63
C VAL A 125 3.64 3.64 15.10
N VAL A 126 3.45 3.76 16.41
CA VAL A 126 2.14 4.01 17.02
C VAL A 126 1.99 5.50 17.27
N LEU A 127 0.94 6.10 16.72
CA LEU A 127 0.63 7.52 16.80
C LEU A 127 -0.58 7.71 17.73
N HIS A 128 -0.33 7.75 19.04
CA HIS A 128 -1.42 7.76 20.02
C HIS A 128 -2.34 8.97 19.93
N SER A 129 -1.82 10.15 19.55
CA SER A 129 -2.68 11.34 19.37
C SER A 129 -3.59 11.24 18.15
N GLU A 130 -3.18 10.48 17.13
CA GLU A 130 -3.93 10.29 15.89
C GLU A 130 -4.84 9.05 15.94
N LYS A 131 -4.69 8.21 16.98
CA LYS A 131 -5.25 6.86 17.02
C LYS A 131 -4.91 6.08 15.75
N ALA A 132 -3.64 6.05 15.39
CA ALA A 132 -3.18 5.34 14.19
C ALA A 132 -1.93 4.51 14.45
N ILE A 133 -1.78 3.43 13.71
CA ILE A 133 -0.57 2.60 13.59
C ILE A 133 -0.09 2.78 12.16
N ALA A 134 1.10 3.32 11.97
CA ALA A 134 1.68 3.43 10.63
C ALA A 134 2.70 2.33 10.40
N VAL A 135 2.63 1.69 9.24
CA VAL A 135 3.72 0.89 8.66
C VAL A 135 4.25 1.66 7.45
N VAL A 136 5.55 1.93 7.46
CA VAL A 136 6.18 2.76 6.44
C VAL A 136 7.32 1.98 5.83
N PHE A 137 7.22 1.77 4.52
CA PHE A 137 8.26 1.17 3.71
C PHE A 137 9.16 2.26 3.18
N ARG A 138 10.46 1.97 3.06
CA ARG A 138 11.42 2.90 2.48
C ARG A 138 11.58 2.62 1.00
N GLY A 139 11.49 3.68 0.20
CA GLY A 139 11.95 3.67 -1.19
C GLY A 139 13.47 3.49 -1.30
N SER A 140 14.00 3.70 -2.50
CA SER A 140 15.43 3.49 -2.75
C SER A 140 16.31 4.63 -2.25
N LYS A 141 17.36 4.30 -1.50
CA LYS A 141 18.45 5.20 -1.12
C LYS A 141 19.58 5.07 -2.15
N GLY A 142 19.47 5.76 -3.29
CA GLY A 142 20.62 6.02 -4.18
C GLY A 142 20.56 5.45 -5.61
N PRO A 143 21.49 5.90 -6.47
CA PRO A 143 21.51 5.59 -7.91
C PRO A 143 21.71 4.10 -8.22
N ASP A 144 22.40 3.36 -7.35
CA ASP A 144 22.66 1.93 -7.54
C ASP A 144 21.37 1.12 -7.42
N GLN A 145 20.51 1.49 -6.46
CA GLN A 145 19.18 0.90 -6.29
C GLN A 145 18.22 1.33 -7.42
N ILE A 146 18.33 2.55 -7.93
CA ILE A 146 17.54 3.04 -9.07
C ILE A 146 17.95 2.32 -10.37
N LEU A 147 19.23 2.08 -10.60
CA LEU A 147 19.75 1.38 -11.77
C LEU A 147 19.37 -0.10 -11.77
N GLN A 148 19.42 -0.78 -10.61
CA GLN A 148 19.04 -2.18 -10.48
C GLN A 148 17.51 -2.38 -10.52
N GLN A 149 16.75 -1.45 -9.95
CA GLN A 149 15.29 -1.39 -10.13
C GLN A 149 14.93 -1.16 -11.59
N ALA A 150 15.60 -0.23 -12.28
CA ALA A 150 15.41 -0.02 -13.71
C ALA A 150 15.78 -1.26 -14.53
N ILE A 151 16.91 -1.92 -14.26
CA ILE A 151 17.34 -3.14 -14.95
C ILE A 151 16.29 -4.26 -14.79
N ASN A 152 15.79 -4.53 -13.58
CA ASN A 152 14.76 -5.56 -13.39
C ASN A 152 13.37 -5.17 -13.95
N LEU A 153 12.99 -3.89 -13.84
CA LEU A 153 11.70 -3.39 -14.35
C LEU A 153 11.67 -3.35 -15.90
N PHE A 154 12.79 -2.97 -16.53
CA PHE A 154 12.88 -2.73 -17.96
C PHE A 154 13.43 -3.93 -18.77
N LEU A 155 14.27 -4.81 -18.19
CA LEU A 155 14.88 -5.94 -18.94
C LEU A 155 14.10 -7.26 -18.84
N THR A 156 13.64 -7.68 -17.65
CA THR A 156 12.95 -8.98 -17.53
C THR A 156 11.44 -8.87 -17.71
N LYS A 157 10.85 -7.69 -17.44
CA LYS A 157 9.39 -7.46 -17.37
C LYS A 157 8.66 -8.54 -16.55
N ALA A 158 9.36 -9.19 -15.62
CA ALA A 158 8.82 -10.30 -14.86
C ALA A 158 7.69 -9.78 -13.97
N MET A 159 6.51 -10.38 -14.11
CA MET A 159 5.32 -9.99 -13.35
C MET A 159 4.79 -11.19 -12.57
N GLN A 160 4.69 -11.02 -11.25
CA GLN A 160 4.14 -12.02 -10.33
C GLN A 160 2.65 -11.78 -10.08
N PRO A 161 1.85 -12.84 -9.91
CA PRO A 161 0.45 -12.72 -9.50
C PRO A 161 0.36 -12.20 -8.07
N PHE A 162 -0.40 -11.11 -7.86
CA PHE A 162 -0.68 -10.55 -6.54
C PHE A 162 -2.10 -10.92 -6.11
N HIS A 163 -2.20 -12.11 -5.51
CA HIS A 163 -3.46 -12.73 -5.11
C HIS A 163 -4.41 -11.82 -4.32
N PRO A 164 -3.96 -10.95 -3.38
CA PRO A 164 -4.87 -10.09 -2.63
C PRO A 164 -5.74 -9.15 -3.50
N THR A 165 -5.25 -8.79 -4.69
CA THR A 165 -6.00 -7.91 -5.61
C THR A 165 -6.44 -8.61 -6.88
N GLY A 166 -5.94 -9.83 -7.14
CA GLY A 166 -6.07 -10.54 -8.42
C GLY A 166 -5.23 -9.93 -9.56
N GLY A 167 -4.46 -8.87 -9.28
CA GLY A 167 -3.61 -8.19 -10.26
C GLY A 167 -2.26 -8.88 -10.45
N ARG A 168 -1.39 -8.24 -11.23
CA ARG A 168 0.02 -8.63 -11.35
C ARG A 168 0.89 -7.45 -10.97
N VAL A 169 2.00 -7.71 -10.30
CA VAL A 169 2.97 -6.71 -9.87
C VAL A 169 4.35 -7.09 -10.37
N TYR A 170 5.25 -6.14 -10.53
CA TYR A 170 6.62 -6.45 -10.92
C TYR A 170 7.30 -7.32 -9.88
N ASP A 171 8.07 -8.30 -10.35
CA ASP A 171 8.72 -9.31 -9.54
C ASP A 171 9.60 -8.71 -8.43
N TYR A 172 10.33 -7.65 -8.73
CA TYR A 172 11.12 -6.91 -7.74
C TYR A 172 10.28 -6.43 -6.56
N TYR A 173 9.22 -5.65 -6.82
CA TYR A 173 8.36 -5.11 -5.76
C TYR A 173 7.61 -6.23 -5.02
N HIS A 174 7.21 -7.30 -5.73
CA HIS A 174 6.62 -8.49 -5.13
C HIS A 174 7.54 -9.10 -4.08
N GLN A 175 8.76 -9.44 -4.48
CA GLN A 175 9.72 -10.10 -3.61
C GLN A 175 10.16 -9.20 -2.45
N SER A 176 10.46 -7.92 -2.72
CA SER A 176 10.84 -6.97 -1.66
C SER A 176 9.73 -6.78 -0.64
N PHE A 177 8.47 -6.67 -1.09
CA PHE A 177 7.32 -6.57 -0.20
C PHE A 177 7.18 -7.81 0.68
N TYR A 178 7.15 -9.01 0.11
CA TYR A 178 6.97 -10.24 0.90
C TYR A 178 8.14 -10.50 1.86
N ARG A 179 9.38 -10.20 1.46
CA ARG A 179 10.54 -10.29 2.37
C ARG A 179 10.37 -9.41 3.60
N LEU A 180 9.91 -8.17 3.43
CA LEU A 180 9.62 -7.28 4.54
C LEU A 180 8.39 -7.73 5.33
N TRP A 181 7.30 -8.06 4.64
CA TRP A 181 6.04 -8.49 5.26
C TRP A 181 6.24 -9.72 6.17
N ASP A 182 6.98 -10.70 5.67
CA ASP A 182 7.29 -11.95 6.35
C ASP A 182 8.41 -11.78 7.40
N SER A 183 9.11 -10.63 7.40
CA SER A 183 10.10 -10.25 8.44
C SER A 183 9.48 -9.81 9.77
N LYS A 184 8.24 -10.26 10.05
CA LYS A 184 7.42 -9.99 11.26
C LYS A 184 6.60 -8.70 11.23
N ILE A 185 6.56 -7.95 10.13
CA ILE A 185 5.62 -6.81 9.98
C ILE A 185 4.18 -7.29 10.20
N ALA A 186 3.80 -8.42 9.59
CA ALA A 186 2.47 -9.00 9.75
C ALA A 186 2.16 -9.35 11.22
N LEU A 187 3.16 -9.84 11.97
CA LEU A 187 3.01 -10.17 13.38
C LEU A 187 2.87 -8.91 14.25
N ASP A 188 3.65 -7.86 13.98
CA ASP A 188 3.55 -6.58 14.69
C ASP A 188 2.20 -5.92 14.46
N LEU A 189 1.72 -5.86 13.21
CA LEU A 189 0.39 -5.32 12.91
C LEU A 189 -0.72 -6.14 13.56
N THR A 190 -0.59 -7.47 13.62
CA THR A 190 -1.56 -8.32 14.33
C THR A 190 -1.55 -8.03 15.83
N LYS A 191 -0.36 -7.89 16.44
CA LYS A 191 -0.21 -7.50 17.85
C LYS A 191 -0.86 -6.15 18.12
N TYR A 192 -0.57 -5.13 17.32
CA TYR A 192 -1.14 -3.80 17.49
C TYR A 192 -2.65 -3.79 17.27
N GLY A 193 -3.17 -4.52 16.26
CA GLY A 193 -4.61 -4.65 16.04
C GLY A 193 -5.37 -5.29 17.22
N ASN A 194 -4.72 -6.19 17.95
CA ASN A 194 -5.30 -6.77 19.16
C ASN A 194 -5.25 -5.81 20.36
N LEU A 195 -4.18 -5.03 20.50
CA LEU A 195 -3.99 -4.10 21.63
C LEU A 195 -4.73 -2.77 21.44
N LEU A 196 -4.86 -2.31 20.20
CA LEU A 196 -5.36 -1.00 19.81
C LEU A 196 -6.43 -1.14 18.70
N PRO A 197 -7.55 -1.85 18.95
CA PRO A 197 -8.54 -2.17 17.90
C PRO A 197 -9.29 -0.95 17.36
N GLU A 198 -9.24 0.18 18.06
CA GLU A 198 -9.82 1.45 17.60
C GLU A 198 -8.87 2.28 16.74
N TYR A 199 -7.61 1.84 16.56
CA TYR A 199 -6.62 2.61 15.82
C TYR A 199 -6.70 2.27 14.33
N ASP A 200 -6.59 3.30 13.50
CA ASP A 200 -6.48 3.14 12.05
C ASP A 200 -5.11 2.56 11.68
N VAL A 201 -5.02 1.85 10.57
CA VAL A 201 -3.75 1.41 9.99
C VAL A 201 -3.41 2.27 8.79
N TRP A 202 -2.28 2.97 8.86
CA TRP A 202 -1.76 3.77 7.76
C TRP A 202 -0.58 3.05 7.09
N VAL A 203 -0.56 3.06 5.77
CA VAL A 203 0.52 2.45 4.97
C VAL A 203 1.20 3.54 4.17
N GLY A 204 2.51 3.74 4.40
CA GLY A 204 3.34 4.69 3.67
C GLY A 204 4.43 4.00 2.86
N LEU A 205 4.84 4.62 1.75
CA LEU A 205 5.95 4.22 0.89
C LEU A 205 6.80 5.45 0.54
#